data_AF-L0JKH5-F1
#
_entry.id   AF-L0JKH5-F1
#
_cell.length_a   1.000
_cell.length_b   1.000
_cell.length_c   1.000
_cell.angle_alpha   90.00
_cell.angle_beta   90.00
_cell.angle_gamma   90.00
#
_symmetry.space_group_name_H-M   'P 1'
#
loop_
_entity.id
_entity.type
_entity.pdbx_description
1 polymer ?
#
loop_
_entity_poly.entity_id
_entity_poly.type
_entity_poly.pdbx_seq_one_letter_code
_entity_poly.pdbx_strand_id
1 'polypeptide(L)'
;MFASVAHRLRVGYQQIRHSRPSRLWLAAIALFGVADIATTTYLVTTTPFAEGNPILATLFAEFGVWVLIPIKAVGFVFFYGLYRVVPRTWRVGVPIGLALLGCVVSVWNLSVGLTGSAPL
;
A
#
# COMPACT_ATOMS: atom_id res chain seq x y z
N MET A 1 39.73 -15.55 -10.37
CA MET A 1 38.98 -14.47 -9.68
C MET A 1 37.71 -14.05 -10.44
N PHE A 2 37.77 -13.73 -11.74
CA PHE A 2 36.61 -13.31 -12.55
C PHE A 2 35.42 -14.30 -12.61
N ALA A 3 35.68 -15.61 -12.67
CA ALA A 3 34.63 -16.63 -12.68
C ALA A 3 33.77 -16.65 -11.40
N SER A 4 34.36 -16.30 -10.24
CA SER A 4 33.64 -16.25 -8.97
C SER A 4 32.70 -15.03 -8.89
N VAL A 5 33.11 -13.90 -9.46
CA VAL A 5 32.28 -12.68 -9.52
C VAL A 5 31.09 -12.87 -10.45
N ALA A 6 31.32 -13.41 -11.66
CA ALA A 6 30.25 -13.71 -12.61
C ALA A 6 29.22 -14.70 -12.04
N HIS A 7 29.68 -15.71 -11.30
CA HIS A 7 28.80 -16.66 -10.62
C HIS A 7 27.96 -16.00 -9.53
N ARG A 8 28.55 -15.15 -8.67
CA ARG A 8 27.81 -14.42 -7.62
C ARG A 8 26.77 -13.46 -8.19
N LEU A 9 27.08 -12.77 -9.29
CA LEU A 9 26.13 -11.92 -10.00
C LEU A 9 24.98 -12.73 -10.62
N ARG A 10 25.29 -13.92 -11.20
CA ARG A 10 24.26 -14.83 -11.74
C ARG A 10 23.33 -15.37 -10.66
N VAL A 11 23.87 -15.77 -9.52
CA VAL A 11 23.09 -16.28 -8.39
C VAL A 11 22.24 -15.16 -7.77
N GLY A 12 22.79 -13.97 -7.55
CA GLY A 12 22.03 -12.80 -7.09
C GLY A 12 20.91 -12.42 -8.05
N TYR A 13 21.17 -12.44 -9.37
CA TYR A 13 20.16 -12.19 -10.40
C TYR A 13 19.05 -13.25 -10.43
N GLN A 14 19.39 -14.54 -10.31
CA GLN A 14 18.42 -15.64 -10.22
C GLN A 14 17.62 -15.62 -8.91
N GLN A 15 18.20 -15.11 -7.82
CA GLN A 15 17.54 -14.96 -6.54
C GLN A 15 16.50 -13.82 -6.57
N ILE A 16 16.80 -12.70 -7.25
CA ILE A 16 15.82 -11.63 -7.54
C ILE A 16 14.70 -12.14 -8.46
N ARG A 17 15.04 -13.00 -9.44
CA ARG A 17 14.07 -13.67 -10.33
C ARG A 17 13.06 -14.55 -9.56
N HIS A 18 13.41 -15.05 -8.37
CA HIS A 18 12.57 -15.92 -7.55
C HIS A 18 11.87 -15.23 -6.37
N SER A 19 11.97 -13.90 -6.26
CA SER A 19 11.09 -13.12 -5.38
C SER A 19 9.65 -13.34 -5.81
N ARG A 20 8.98 -14.30 -5.15
CA ARG A 20 7.61 -14.72 -5.48
C ARG A 20 6.72 -13.47 -5.45
N PRO A 21 6.21 -12.99 -6.59
CA PRO A 21 5.40 -11.78 -6.65
C PRO A 21 4.21 -11.86 -5.68
N SER A 22 3.72 -13.08 -5.43
CA SER A 22 2.66 -13.37 -4.47
C SER A 22 2.93 -12.83 -3.07
N ARG A 23 4.14 -12.96 -2.51
CA ARG A 23 4.42 -12.47 -1.15
C ARG A 23 4.40 -10.95 -1.06
N LEU A 24 4.87 -10.26 -2.11
CA LEU A 24 4.85 -8.80 -2.17
C LEU A 24 3.42 -8.29 -2.35
N TRP A 25 2.61 -8.96 -3.15
CA TRP A 25 1.19 -8.65 -3.28
C TRP A 25 0.42 -8.92 -1.98
N LEU A 26 0.73 -10.00 -1.25
CA LEU A 26 0.16 -10.24 0.07
C LEU A 26 0.52 -9.11 1.05
N ALA A 27 1.78 -8.64 1.06
CA ALA A 27 2.19 -7.50 1.87
C ALA A 27 1.46 -6.20 1.45
N ALA A 28 1.29 -5.96 0.14
CA ALA A 28 0.51 -4.83 -0.36
C ALA A 28 -0.95 -4.90 0.09
N ILE A 29 -1.58 -6.08 0.00
CA ILE A 29 -2.96 -6.29 0.46
C ILE A 29 -3.06 -6.04 1.97
N ALA A 30 -2.13 -6.58 2.74
CA ALA A 30 -2.12 -6.41 4.20
C ALA A 30 -1.92 -4.94 4.61
N LEU A 31 -0.98 -4.23 4.00
CA LEU A 31 -0.60 -2.88 4.43
C LEU A 31 -1.46 -1.79 3.77
N PHE A 32 -1.58 -1.80 2.43
CA PHE A 32 -2.35 -0.77 1.71
C PHE A 32 -3.85 -1.01 1.75
N GLY A 33 -4.28 -2.27 1.86
CA GLY A 33 -5.68 -2.64 1.97
C GLY A 33 -6.11 -2.72 3.43
N VAL A 34 -5.72 -3.79 4.12
CA VAL A 34 -6.28 -4.14 5.44
C VAL A 34 -5.89 -3.15 6.53
N ALA A 35 -4.60 -2.86 6.70
CA ALA A 35 -4.13 -1.96 7.76
C ALA A 35 -4.65 -0.53 7.56
N ASP A 36 -4.64 -0.06 6.32
CA ASP A 36 -5.20 1.25 5.98
C ASP A 36 -6.70 1.34 6.29
N ILE A 37 -7.52 0.39 5.81
CA ILE A 37 -8.96 0.36 6.13
C ILE A 37 -9.18 0.30 7.64
N ALA A 38 -8.45 -0.54 8.36
CA ALA A 38 -8.58 -0.67 9.80
C ALA A 38 -8.25 0.64 10.53
N THR A 39 -7.16 1.31 10.15
CA THR A 39 -6.72 2.57 10.78
C THR A 39 -7.64 3.74 10.42
N THR A 40 -8.12 3.85 9.19
CA THR A 40 -9.11 4.87 8.80
C THR A 40 -10.45 4.63 9.50
N THR A 41 -10.90 3.38 9.59
CA THR A 41 -12.14 3.04 10.30
C THR A 41 -12.02 3.40 11.78
N TYR A 42 -10.90 3.03 12.41
CA TYR A 42 -10.61 3.42 13.79
C TYR A 42 -10.66 4.95 13.96
N LEU A 43 -9.99 5.69 13.07
CA LEU A 43 -9.94 7.15 13.13
C LEU A 43 -11.36 7.75 13.03
N VAL A 44 -12.11 7.40 12.00
CA VAL A 44 -13.46 7.93 11.73
C VAL A 44 -14.46 7.59 12.84
N THR A 45 -14.29 6.44 13.51
CA THR A 45 -15.23 5.99 14.55
C THR A 45 -14.89 6.44 15.96
N THR A 46 -13.63 6.74 16.25
CA THR A 46 -13.17 7.05 17.62
C THR A 46 -12.75 8.49 17.82
N THR A 47 -12.49 9.24 16.75
CA THR A 47 -12.05 10.62 16.84
C THR A 47 -13.08 11.56 16.23
N PRO A 48 -13.31 12.75 16.80
CA PRO A 48 -14.15 13.80 16.19
C PRO A 48 -13.46 14.47 14.98
N PHE A 49 -12.51 13.78 14.33
CA PHE A 49 -11.68 14.34 13.29
C PHE A 49 -12.51 14.58 12.02
N ALA A 50 -12.48 15.81 11.52
CA ALA A 50 -13.08 16.16 10.25
C ALA A 50 -12.14 15.71 9.13
N GLU A 51 -12.59 14.78 8.29
CA GLU A 51 -11.87 14.33 7.10
C GLU A 51 -11.49 15.55 6.25
N GLY A 52 -10.19 15.84 6.10
CA GLY A 52 -9.71 17.05 5.43
C GLY A 52 -9.97 17.07 3.92
N ASN A 53 -10.29 15.91 3.33
CA ASN A 53 -10.66 15.79 1.93
C ASN A 53 -12.20 15.92 1.77
N PRO A 54 -12.71 16.98 1.13
CA PRO A 54 -14.14 17.21 1.00
C PRO A 54 -14.88 16.11 0.22
N ILE A 55 -14.19 15.43 -0.70
CA ILE A 55 -14.76 14.32 -1.46
C ILE A 55 -14.95 13.11 -0.55
N LEU A 56 -13.93 12.76 0.24
CA LEU A 56 -14.02 11.63 1.17
C LEU A 56 -15.00 11.92 2.31
N ALA A 57 -15.05 13.16 2.80
CA ALA A 57 -16.04 13.59 3.79
C ALA A 57 -17.48 13.38 3.29
N THR A 58 -17.76 13.78 2.05
CA THR A 58 -19.09 13.60 1.42
C THR A 58 -19.43 12.11 1.27
N LEU A 59 -18.46 11.32 0.80
CA LEU A 59 -18.65 9.89 0.63
C LEU A 59 -18.86 9.15 1.97
N PHE A 60 -18.18 9.56 3.04
CA PHE A 60 -18.41 9.00 4.37
C PHE A 60 -19.76 9.40 4.94
N ALA A 61 -20.26 10.61 4.67
CA ALA A 61 -21.59 11.02 5.09
C ALA A 61 -22.70 10.18 4.42
N GLU A 62 -22.51 9.81 3.15
CA GLU A 62 -23.52 9.06 2.38
C GLU A 62 -23.42 7.53 2.55
N PHE A 63 -22.20 6.98 2.56
CA PHE A 63 -21.95 5.53 2.52
C PHE A 63 -21.24 4.98 3.77
N GLY A 64 -20.83 5.85 4.69
CA GLY A 64 -20.00 5.48 5.84
C GLY A 64 -18.63 4.94 5.44
N VAL A 65 -17.97 4.26 6.39
CA VAL A 65 -16.64 3.66 6.18
C VAL A 65 -16.60 2.57 5.09
N TRP A 66 -17.75 2.03 4.69
CA TRP A 66 -17.84 0.99 3.66
C TRP A 66 -17.36 1.45 2.29
N VAL A 67 -17.38 2.76 2.02
CA VAL A 67 -16.85 3.34 0.78
C VAL A 67 -15.35 3.11 0.60
N LEU A 68 -14.61 2.81 1.67
CA LEU A 68 -13.18 2.50 1.59
C LEU A 68 -12.91 1.23 0.78
N ILE A 69 -13.79 0.23 0.82
CA ILE A 69 -13.61 -1.03 0.10
C ILE A 69 -13.56 -0.83 -1.42
N PRO A 70 -14.57 -0.21 -2.08
CA PRO A 70 -14.52 0.02 -3.51
C PRO A 70 -13.37 0.97 -3.90
N ILE A 71 -13.04 1.98 -3.09
CA ILE A 71 -11.89 2.86 -3.35
C ILE A 71 -10.59 2.06 -3.39
N LYS A 72 -10.37 1.17 -2.41
CA LYS A 72 -9.18 0.31 -2.38
C LYS A 72 -9.17 -0.70 -3.50
N ALA A 73 -10.32 -1.27 -3.86
CA ALA A 73 -10.43 -2.18 -5.00
C ALA A 73 -10.02 -1.49 -6.31
N VAL A 74 -10.51 -0.27 -6.56
CA VAL A 74 -10.10 0.55 -7.71
C VAL A 74 -8.59 0.82 -7.68
N GLY A 75 -8.03 1.17 -6.52
CA GLY A 75 -6.59 1.33 -6.35
C GLY A 75 -5.81 0.06 -6.71
N PHE A 76 -6.21 -1.10 -6.19
CA PHE A 76 -5.55 -2.38 -6.53
C PHE A 76 -5.66 -2.71 -8.01
N VAL A 77 -6.81 -2.49 -8.65
CA VAL A 77 -6.99 -2.71 -10.09
C VAL A 77 -6.06 -1.79 -10.89
N PHE A 78 -5.98 -0.51 -10.53
CA PHE A 78 -5.09 0.45 -11.18
C PHE A 78 -3.62 0.02 -11.08
N PHE A 79 -3.12 -0.26 -9.88
CA PHE A 79 -1.75 -0.67 -9.69
C PHE A 79 -1.46 -2.05 -10.28
N TYR A 80 -2.43 -2.98 -10.26
CA TYR A 80 -2.28 -4.24 -10.98
C TYR A 80 -2.16 -4.01 -12.49
N GLY A 81 -2.93 -3.08 -13.06
CA GLY A 81 -2.76 -2.61 -14.43
C GLY A 81 -1.34 -2.12 -14.69
N LEU A 82 -0.80 -1.25 -13.82
CA LEU A 82 0.60 -0.80 -13.92
C LEU A 82 1.59 -1.98 -13.85
N TYR A 83 1.38 -2.92 -12.93
CA TYR A 83 2.19 -4.15 -12.84
C TYR A 83 2.16 -4.94 -14.16
N ARG A 84 1.04 -4.98 -14.87
CA ARG A 84 0.94 -5.69 -16.16
C ARG A 84 1.69 -4.97 -17.29
N VAL A 85 1.68 -3.64 -17.31
CA VAL A 85 2.29 -2.82 -18.37
C VAL A 85 3.79 -2.61 -18.16
N VAL A 86 4.24 -2.47 -16.92
CA VAL A 86 5.66 -2.22 -16.59
C VAL A 86 6.55 -3.39 -17.04
N PRO A 87 7.74 -3.13 -17.63
CA PRO A 87 8.68 -4.18 -18.03
C PRO A 87 9.02 -5.11 -16.87
N ARG A 88 9.20 -6.41 -17.16
CA ARG A 88 9.42 -7.44 -16.12
C ARG A 88 10.51 -7.09 -15.11
N THR A 89 11.56 -6.38 -15.53
CA THR A 89 12.67 -5.95 -14.69
C THR A 89 12.25 -5.03 -13.54
N TRP A 90 11.26 -4.18 -13.76
CA TRP A 90 10.81 -3.14 -12.82
C TRP A 90 9.49 -3.47 -12.12
N ARG A 91 8.81 -4.51 -12.61
CA ARG A 91 7.45 -4.89 -12.22
C ARG A 91 7.29 -5.21 -10.74
N VAL A 92 8.34 -5.71 -10.08
CA VAL A 92 8.34 -5.97 -8.63
C VAL A 92 8.23 -4.68 -7.79
N GLY A 93 8.60 -3.53 -8.36
CA GLY A 93 8.51 -2.25 -7.68
C GLY A 93 7.07 -1.82 -7.38
N VAL A 94 6.09 -2.30 -8.15
CA VAL A 94 4.68 -1.94 -7.95
C VAL A 94 4.13 -2.43 -6.61
N PRO A 95 4.15 -3.75 -6.29
CA PRO A 95 3.67 -4.21 -4.99
C PRO A 95 4.55 -3.73 -3.82
N ILE A 96 5.85 -3.49 -4.04
CA ILE A 96 6.73 -2.87 -3.03
C ILE A 96 6.26 -1.45 -2.72
N GLY A 97 6.04 -0.64 -3.76
CA GLY A 97 5.57 0.75 -3.61
C GLY A 97 4.22 0.81 -2.90
N LEU A 98 3.27 -0.05 -3.27
CA LEU A 98 1.99 -0.20 -2.57
C LEU A 98 2.17 -0.54 -1.09
N ALA A 99 2.98 -1.54 -0.77
CA ALA A 99 3.21 -1.96 0.61
C ALA A 99 3.80 -0.81 1.46
N LEU A 100 4.79 -0.10 0.91
CA LEU A 100 5.41 1.06 1.56
C LEU A 100 4.41 2.21 1.73
N LEU A 101 3.65 2.53 0.69
CA LEU A 101 2.61 3.56 0.73
C LEU A 101 1.56 3.23 1.79
N GLY A 102 1.08 1.99 1.84
CA GLY A 102 0.13 1.52 2.84
C GLY A 102 0.67 1.64 4.27
N CYS A 103 1.95 1.33 4.47
CA CYS A 103 2.61 1.52 5.76
C CYS A 103 2.63 2.99 6.17
N VAL A 104 3.08 3.89 5.28
CA VAL A 104 3.14 5.33 5.54
C VAL A 104 1.75 5.89 5.87
N VAL A 105 0.73 5.55 5.07
CA VAL A 105 -0.63 6.04 5.30
C VAL A 105 -1.21 5.47 6.60
N SER A 106 -0.96 4.20 6.93
CA SER A 106 -1.42 3.61 8.20
C SER A 106 -0.77 4.28 9.41
N VAL A 107 0.53 4.56 9.34
CA VAL A 107 1.25 5.29 10.40
C VAL A 107 0.71 6.71 10.53
N TRP A 108 0.46 7.38 9.40
CA TRP A 108 -0.15 8.71 9.39
C TRP A 108 -1.54 8.68 10.06
N ASN A 109 -2.43 7.78 9.64
CA ASN A 109 -3.77 7.64 10.22
C ASN A 109 -3.73 7.38 11.73
N LEU A 110 -2.83 6.49 12.18
CA LEU A 110 -2.63 6.23 13.60
C LEU A 110 -2.09 7.44 14.34
N SER A 111 -1.12 8.16 13.77
CA SER A 111 -0.57 9.36 14.40
C SER A 111 -1.65 10.41 14.61
N VAL A 112 -2.44 10.71 13.58
CA VAL A 112 -3.58 11.63 13.66
C VAL A 112 -4.59 11.15 14.71
N GLY A 113 -4.89 9.86 14.73
CA GLY A 113 -5.84 9.28 15.68
C GLY A 113 -5.38 9.35 17.13
N LEU A 114 -4.08 9.17 17.38
CA LEU A 114 -3.49 9.18 18.71
C LEU A 114 -3.21 10.59 19.24
N THR A 115 -2.85 11.55 18.36
CA THR A 115 -2.45 12.90 18.77
C THR A 115 -3.54 13.96 18.54
N GLY A 116 -4.60 13.65 17.80
CA GLY A 116 -5.64 14.60 17.39
C GLY A 116 -5.15 15.70 16.44
N SER A 117 -3.93 15.57 15.88
CA SER A 117 -3.31 16.56 15.00
C SER A 117 -2.37 15.89 14.00
N ALA A 118 -2.27 16.42 12.77
CA ALA A 118 -1.34 15.90 11.78
C ALA A 118 0.11 15.98 12.30
N PRO A 119 0.93 14.91 12.17
CA PRO A 119 2.34 14.98 12.55
C PRO A 119 3.04 16.03 11.66
N LEU A 120 3.86 16.87 12.30
CA LEU A 120 4.61 17.97 11.70
C LEU A 120 5.55 17.50 10.58
#